data_AF-A0A534QIB2-F1
#
_entry.id   AF-A0A534QIB2-F1
#
_cell.length_a   1.000
_cell.length_b   1.000
_cell.length_c   1.000
_cell.angle_alpha   90.00
_cell.angle_beta   90.00
_cell.angle_gamma   90.00
#
_symmetry.space_group_name_H-M   'P 1'
#
loop_
_entity.id
_entity.type
_entity.pdbx_description
1 polymer ?
#
loop_
_entity_poly.entity_id
_entity_poly.type
_entity_poly.pdbx_seq_one_letter_code
_entity_poly.pdbx_strand_id
1 'polypeptide(L)' 'MLELIRRRPLTAYEVALDAFAIAPDNRFQVFMATVETLAHLELLRREGRALRNEHDGVVRYQGR' A
#
# COMPACT_ATOMS: atom_id res chain seq x y z
N MET A 1 3.57 -7.32 -0.24
CA MET A 1 2.74 -6.24 0.36
C MET A 1 2.47 -6.48 1.84
N LEU A 2 1.85 -7.60 2.25
CA LEU A 2 1.59 -7.89 3.67
C LEU A 2 2.83 -7.74 4.57
N GLU A 3 3.97 -8.31 4.18
CA GLU A 3 5.21 -8.21 4.95
C GLU A 3 5.73 -6.77 5.10
N LEU A 4 5.44 -5.87 4.15
CA LEU A 4 5.81 -4.46 4.25
C LEU A 4 4.97 -3.74 5.31
N ILE A 5 3.64 -3.93 5.26
CA ILE A 5 2.70 -3.30 6.20
C ILE A 5 2.73 -3.93 7.60
N ARG A 6 3.34 -5.11 7.76
CA ARG A 6 3.63 -5.72 9.08
C ARG A 6 4.79 -5.04 9.80
N ARG A 7 5.76 -4.49 9.06
CA ARG A 7 6.91 -3.77 9.65
C ARG A 7 6.49 -2.43 10.22
N ARG A 8 5.61 -1.71 9.52
CA ARG A 8 5.01 -0.43 9.93
C ARG A 8 3.78 -0.12 9.09
N PRO A 9 2.84 0.72 9.58
CA PRO A 9 1.74 1.21 8.74
C PRO A 9 2.25 2.00 7.54
N LEU A 10 1.73 1.73 6.34
CA LEU A 10 2.14 2.38 5.08
C LEU A 10 0.93 2.72 4.21
N THR A 11 1.06 3.78 3.42
CA THR A 11 0.13 4.09 2.31
C THR A 11 0.33 3.12 1.15
N ALA A 12 -0.66 3.01 0.25
CA ALA A 12 -0.49 2.22 -0.96
C ALA A 12 0.62 2.76 -1.88
N TYR A 13 0.85 4.07 -1.87
CA TYR A 13 1.95 4.71 -2.59
C TYR A 13 3.31 4.24 -2.07
N GLU A 14 3.53 4.28 -0.76
CA GLU A 14 4.80 3.83 -0.16
C GLU A 14 5.03 2.33 -0.41
N VAL A 15 3.98 1.51 -0.29
CA VAL A 15 4.07 0.08 -0.61
C VAL A 15 4.39 -0.14 -2.08
N ALA A 16 3.84 0.66 -3.01
CA ALA A 16 4.11 0.52 -4.43
C ALA A 16 5.58 0.86 -4.77
N LEU A 17 6.14 1.93 -4.19
CA LEU A 17 7.55 2.27 -4.38
C LEU A 17 8.47 1.14 -3.92
N ASP A 18 8.22 0.58 -2.74
CA ASP A 18 9.03 -0.48 -2.17
C ASP A 18 8.85 -1.82 -2.90
N ALA A 19 7.61 -2.20 -3.24
CA ALA A 19 7.31 -3.50 -3.83
C ALA A 19 7.76 -3.63 -5.28
N PHE A 20 7.72 -2.54 -6.04
CA PHE A 20 8.03 -2.54 -7.47
C PHE A 20 9.38 -1.89 -7.80
N ALA A 21 10.10 -1.35 -6.80
CA ALA A 21 11.37 -0.66 -6.97
C ALA A 21 11.33 0.45 -8.05
N ILE A 22 10.24 1.21 -8.09
CA ILE A 22 9.99 2.25 -9.09
C ILE A 22 10.59 3.57 -8.61
N ALA A 23 11.29 4.28 -9.51
CA ALA A 23 11.74 5.64 -9.24
C ALA A 23 10.54 6.60 -9.12
N PRO A 24 10.45 7.43 -8.07
CA PRO A 24 9.28 8.29 -7.83
C PRO A 24 8.98 9.32 -8.92
N ASP A 25 9.95 9.63 -9.78
CA ASP A 25 9.85 10.57 -10.88
C ASP A 25 9.09 9.99 -12.10
N ASN A 26 9.02 8.66 -12.24
CA ASN A 26 8.19 8.01 -13.24
C ASN A 26 6.71 7.96 -12.81
N ARG A 27 6.05 9.12 -12.90
CA ARG A 27 4.67 9.34 -12.42
C ARG A 27 3.66 8.32 -12.96
N PHE A 28 3.80 7.89 -14.21
CA PHE A 28 2.87 6.94 -14.82
C PHE A 28 2.99 5.55 -14.20
N GLN A 29 4.21 5.02 -14.07
CA GLN A 29 4.43 3.72 -13.44
C GLN A 29 4.05 3.75 -11.97
N VAL A 30 4.39 4.82 -11.25
CA VAL A 30 4.01 5.02 -9.85
C VAL A 30 2.49 4.98 -9.70
N PHE A 31 1.73 5.68 -10.57
CA PHE A 31 0.28 5.68 -10.53
C PHE A 31 -0.29 4.27 -10.74
N MET A 32 0.13 3.57 -11.79
CA MET A 32 -0.34 2.22 -12.10
C MET A 32 -0.04 1.23 -10.96
N ALA A 33 1.19 1.25 -10.44
CA ALA A 33 1.61 0.40 -9.34
C ALA A 33 0.84 0.73 -8.04
N THR A 34 0.51 2.00 -7.80
CA THR A 34 -0.30 2.42 -6.65
C THR A 34 -1.72 1.86 -6.73
N VAL A 35 -2.35 1.92 -7.91
CA VAL A 35 -3.71 1.37 -8.12
C VAL A 35 -3.72 -0.15 -7.94
N GLU A 36 -2.74 -0.85 -8.51
CA GLU A 36 -2.60 -2.30 -8.30
C GLU A 36 -2.36 -2.65 -6.83
N THR A 37 -1.51 -1.87 -6.15
CA THR A 37 -1.23 -2.04 -4.71
C THR A 37 -2.48 -1.82 -3.86
N LEU A 38 -3.30 -0.83 -4.17
CA LEU A 38 -4.59 -0.61 -3.50
C LEU A 38 -5.50 -1.83 -3.60
N ALA A 39 -5.62 -2.44 -4.78
CA ALA A 39 -6.46 -3.63 -4.98
C ALA A 39 -6.00 -4.80 -4.08
N HIS A 40 -4.70 -5.04 -4.01
CA HIS A 40 -4.12 -6.09 -3.16
C HIS A 40 -4.26 -5.80 -1.66
N LEU A 41 -4.08 -4.54 -1.24
CA LEU A 41 -4.25 -4.15 0.17
C LEU A 41 -5.71 -4.27 0.61
N GLU A 42 -6.66 -3.92 -0.25
CA GLU A 42 -8.08 -4.12 0.01
C GLU A 42 -8.46 -5.61 0.06
N LEU A 43 -7.85 -6.46 -0.79
CA LEU A 43 -8.03 -7.90 -0.69
C LEU A 43 -7.53 -8.43 0.68
N LEU A 44 -6.32 -8.06 1.09
CA LEU A 44 -5.77 -8.46 2.39
C LEU A 44 -6.63 -7.98 3.56
N ARG A 45 -7.22 -6.78 3.46
CA ARG A 45 -8.18 -6.27 4.44
C ARG A 45 -9.44 -7.12 4.51
N ARG A 46 -10.01 -7.48 3.36
CA ARG A 46 -11.20 -8.36 3.26
C ARG A 46 -10.93 -9.76 3.82
N GLU A 47 -9.71 -10.25 3.66
CA GLU A 47 -9.24 -11.52 4.26
C GLU A 47 -8.94 -11.41 5.76
N GLY A 48 -9.07 -10.22 6.37
CA GLY A 48 -8.80 -9.99 7.80
C GLY A 48 -7.29 -9.96 8.16
N ARG A 49 -6.42 -9.89 7.15
CA ARG A 49 -4.95 -9.92 7.29
C ARG A 49 -4.33 -8.53 7.36
N ALA A 50 -5.10 -7.49 7.08
CA ALA A 50 -4.69 -6.10 7.18
C ALA A 50 -5.80 -5.23 7.77
N LEU A 51 -5.40 -4.16 8.46
CA LEU A 51 -6.27 -3.09 8.94
C LEU A 51 -6.07 -1.87 8.05
N ARG A 52 -7.14 -1.10 7.84
CA ARG A 52 -7.13 0.19 7.13
C ARG A 52 -7.45 1.29 8.14
N ASN A 53 -6.49 2.19 8.35
CA ASN A 53 -6.64 3.34 9.23
C ASN A 53 -6.55 4.62 8.40
N GLU A 54 -7.45 5.55 8.66
CA GLU A 54 -7.48 6.84 7.99
C GLU A 54 -7.29 7.95 9.01
N HIS A 55 -6.31 8.83 8.77
CA HIS A 55 -6.00 9.96 9.63
C HIS A 55 -5.63 11.15 8.74
N ASP A 56 -6.24 12.31 8.98
CA ASP A 56 -6.08 13.53 8.17
C ASP A 56 -6.28 13.30 6.66
N GLY A 57 -7.23 12.42 6.30
CA GLY A 57 -7.50 12.05 4.90
C GLY A 57 -6.44 11.15 4.25
N VAL A 58 -5.43 10.69 4.99
CA VAL A 58 -4.40 9.76 4.52
C VAL A 58 -4.70 8.35 5.01
N VAL A 59 -4.87 7.44 4.06
CA VAL A 59 -5.13 6.02 4.32
C VAL A 59 -3.82 5.26 4.45
N ARG A 60 -3.65 4.55 5.56
CA ARG A 60 -2.55 3.61 5.79
C ARG A 60 -3.07 2.22 6.09
N TYR A 61 -2.33 1.22 5.64
CA TYR A 61 -2.58 -0.18 5.90
C TYR A 61 -1.55 -0.72 6.89
N GLN A 62 -2.01 -1.55 7.82
CA GLN A 62 -1.19 -2.22 8.82
C GLN A 62 -1.47 -3.73 8.77
N GLY A 63 -0.43 -4.56 8.73
CA GLY A 63 -0.57 -6.01 8.76
C GLY A 63 -1.01 -6.53 10.13
N ARG A 64 -1.81 -7.60 10.13
CA ARG A 64 -2.22 -8.34 11.33
C ARG A 64 -1.35 -9.58 11.55
#